data_AF-A0A1I2XTA5-F1
#
_entry.id   AF-A0A1I2XTA5-F1
#
_cell.length_a   1.000
_cell.length_b   1.000
_cell.length_c   1.000
_cell.angle_alpha   90.00
_cell.angle_beta   90.00
_cell.angle_gamma   90.00
#
_symmetry.space_group_name_H-M   'P 1'
#
loop_
_entity.id
_entity.type
_entity.pdbx_description
1 polymer ?
#
loop_
_entity_poly.entity_id
_entity_poly.type
_entity_poly.pdbx_seq_one_letter_code
_entity_poly.pdbx_strand_id
1 'polypeptide(L)'
;MKTSYKILIAFATLIFTSLIICNISLKAKYKNGEFDMVKVSDDIFQLNNLKKVMLKDFKHVVINGAIITKNNREITLNPNFRISSNKNQPNTLGLNSNLKSILKQRISHDTLYISFQKNKINEDNLRRLNFSLIILQTNNLQSLSAKNLNCTAESLQTDKSFLVTAEKSGITLNYIHTESLTLKVGNNSSVTLLDQKITTLNYDLARGSSLNLLNRNFVGKINCLNPSKNISETYFDRKSFVAAYADDKIN
;
A
#
# COMPACT_ATOMS: atom_id res chain seq x y z
N MET A 1 -45.21 -39.34 24.57
CA MET A 1 -44.04 -38.78 23.86
C MET A 1 -42.84 -39.69 24.05
N LYS A 2 -42.19 -40.14 22.97
CA LYS A 2 -41.00 -41.00 23.02
C LYS A 2 -39.88 -40.30 23.81
N THR A 3 -39.18 -41.02 24.67
CA THR A 3 -38.13 -40.52 25.60
C THR A 3 -37.09 -39.64 24.88
N SER A 4 -36.81 -39.94 23.62
CA SER A 4 -35.93 -39.18 22.72
C SER A 4 -36.33 -37.70 22.56
N TYR A 5 -37.63 -37.40 22.48
CA TYR A 5 -38.12 -36.02 22.34
C TYR A 5 -37.95 -35.22 23.64
N LYS A 6 -38.07 -35.86 24.80
CA LYS A 6 -37.85 -35.20 26.09
C LYS A 6 -36.39 -34.79 26.27
N ILE A 7 -35.45 -35.64 25.82
CA ILE A 7 -34.02 -35.36 25.83
C ILE A 7 -33.70 -34.21 24.87
N LEU A 8 -34.28 -34.20 23.67
CA LEU A 8 -34.07 -33.12 22.70
C LEU A 8 -34.56 -31.77 23.23
N ILE A 9 -35.74 -31.74 23.84
CA ILE A 9 -36.31 -30.53 24.45
C ILE A 9 -35.42 -30.05 25.60
N ALA A 10 -34.95 -30.95 26.46
CA ALA A 10 -34.04 -30.60 27.57
C ALA A 10 -32.70 -30.05 27.08
N PHE A 11 -32.17 -30.57 25.96
CA PHE A 11 -30.94 -30.08 25.37
C PHE A 11 -31.14 -28.69 24.74
N ALA A 12 -32.26 -28.49 24.04
CA ALA A 12 -32.62 -27.21 23.45
C ALA A 12 -32.81 -26.15 24.54
N THR A 13 -33.53 -26.45 25.63
CA THR A 13 -33.71 -25.51 26.74
C THR A 13 -32.36 -25.15 27.35
N LEU A 14 -31.45 -26.11 27.57
CA LEU A 14 -30.12 -25.85 28.13
C LEU A 14 -29.27 -24.93 27.24
N ILE A 15 -29.34 -25.09 25.91
CA ILE A 15 -28.68 -24.17 24.96
C ILE A 15 -29.30 -22.77 25.06
N PHE A 16 -30.63 -22.66 25.10
CA PHE A 16 -31.28 -21.36 25.22
C PHE A 16 -30.93 -20.66 26.54
N THR A 17 -30.93 -21.37 27.67
CA THR A 17 -30.50 -20.78 28.94
C THR A 17 -29.04 -20.38 28.92
N SER A 18 -28.13 -21.18 28.34
CA SER A 18 -26.71 -20.83 28.28
C SER A 18 -26.48 -19.57 27.43
N LEU A 19 -27.17 -19.43 26.30
CA LEU A 19 -27.11 -18.23 25.46
C LEU A 19 -27.63 -16.99 26.19
N ILE A 20 -28.73 -17.10 26.93
CA ILE A 20 -29.28 -15.99 27.73
C ILE A 20 -28.28 -15.57 28.81
N ILE A 21 -27.70 -16.53 29.53
CA ILE A 21 -26.70 -16.26 30.58
C ILE A 21 -25.46 -15.60 29.98
N CYS A 22 -24.95 -16.10 28.85
CA CYS A 22 -23.81 -15.50 28.15
C CYS A 22 -24.10 -14.05 27.73
N ASN A 23 -25.29 -13.77 27.21
CA ASN A 23 -25.68 -12.43 26.81
C ASN A 23 -25.77 -11.47 28.01
N ILE A 24 -26.40 -11.91 29.11
CA ILE A 24 -26.46 -11.14 30.36
C ILE A 24 -25.05 -10.89 30.92
N SER A 25 -24.18 -11.91 30.92
CA SER A 25 -22.80 -11.79 31.38
C SER A 25 -22.00 -10.80 30.52
N LEU A 26 -22.12 -10.87 29.19
CA LEU A 26 -21.49 -9.92 28.27
C LEU A 26 -21.98 -8.48 28.52
N LYS A 27 -23.29 -8.30 28.71
CA LYS A 27 -23.89 -7.00 29.02
C LYS A 27 -23.42 -6.44 30.37
N ALA A 28 -23.30 -7.30 31.38
CA ALA A 28 -22.78 -6.94 32.70
C ALA A 28 -21.31 -6.52 32.61
N LYS A 29 -20.47 -7.33 31.96
CA LYS A 29 -19.06 -6.99 31.68
C LYS A 29 -18.93 -5.68 30.90
N TYR A 30 -19.86 -5.41 29.97
CA TYR A 30 -19.87 -4.19 29.17
C TYR A 30 -20.13 -2.97 30.02
N LYS A 31 -21.18 -3.06 30.85
CA LYS A 31 -21.56 -1.99 31.76
C LYS A 31 -20.50 -1.74 32.84
N ASN A 32 -19.83 -2.79 33.30
CA ASN A 32 -18.78 -2.72 34.31
C ASN A 32 -17.41 -2.28 33.75
N GLY A 33 -17.28 -2.12 32.43
CA GLY A 33 -16.00 -1.78 31.80
C GLY A 33 -14.94 -2.89 31.93
N GLU A 34 -15.36 -4.13 32.18
CA GLU A 34 -14.47 -5.31 32.31
C GLU A 34 -14.01 -5.86 30.93
N PHE A 35 -14.25 -5.11 29.86
CA PHE A 35 -13.58 -5.38 28.61
C PHE A 35 -12.19 -4.77 28.66
N ASP A 36 -11.17 -5.62 28.57
CA ASP A 36 -9.85 -5.16 28.18
C ASP A 36 -10.02 -4.43 26.85
N MET A 37 -9.99 -3.09 26.89
CA MET A 37 -9.69 -2.32 25.70
C MET A 37 -8.31 -2.79 25.28
N VAL A 38 -8.27 -3.68 24.29
CA VAL A 38 -7.03 -4.02 23.59
C VAL A 38 -6.45 -2.66 23.24
N LYS A 39 -5.33 -2.28 23.88
CA LYS A 39 -4.60 -1.08 23.53
C LYS A 39 -4.18 -1.29 22.09
N VAL A 40 -5.00 -0.79 21.16
CA VAL A 40 -4.69 -0.78 19.75
C VAL A 40 -3.47 0.10 19.68
N SER A 41 -2.31 -0.52 19.47
CA SER A 41 -1.08 0.22 19.31
C SER A 41 -1.27 1.12 18.09
N ASP A 42 -1.15 2.43 18.26
CA ASP A 42 -1.19 3.38 17.13
C ASP A 42 0.03 3.18 16.18
N ASP A 43 0.97 2.33 16.59
CA ASP A 43 2.15 1.98 15.83
C ASP A 43 1.82 0.97 14.72
N ILE A 44 1.70 1.49 13.49
CA ILE A 44 1.44 0.71 12.27
C ILE A 44 2.39 -0.49 12.12
N PHE A 45 3.61 -0.42 12.63
CA PHE A 45 4.56 -1.52 12.56
C PHE A 45 4.22 -2.65 13.54
N GLN A 46 3.78 -2.33 14.76
CA GLN A 46 3.36 -3.33 15.74
C GLN A 46 2.06 -4.01 15.32
N LEU A 47 1.08 -3.24 14.84
CA LEU A 47 -0.18 -3.78 14.31
C LEU A 47 0.04 -4.81 13.18
N ASN A 48 1.10 -4.61 12.39
CA ASN A 48 1.45 -5.49 11.27
C ASN A 48 2.54 -6.53 11.61
N ASN A 49 2.93 -6.67 12.88
CA ASN A 49 4.01 -7.57 13.33
C ASN A 49 5.33 -7.38 12.54
N LEU A 50 5.68 -6.14 12.21
CA LEU A 50 6.86 -5.80 11.43
C LEU A 50 8.07 -5.52 12.32
N LYS A 51 9.23 -6.02 11.90
CA LYS A 51 10.50 -5.64 12.52
C LYS A 51 10.91 -4.26 12.01
N LYS A 52 11.15 -3.33 12.94
CA LYS A 52 11.60 -1.98 12.65
C LYS A 52 13.11 -1.93 12.45
N VAL A 53 13.54 -1.12 11.49
CA VAL A 53 14.93 -0.73 11.27
C VAL A 53 14.95 0.79 11.14
N MET A 54 15.60 1.46 12.08
CA MET A 54 15.80 2.91 12.01
C MET A 54 16.76 3.24 10.88
N LEU A 55 16.41 4.23 10.07
CA LEU A 55 17.20 4.67 8.94
C LEU A 55 17.81 6.05 9.21
N LYS A 56 18.99 6.30 8.65
CA LYS A 56 19.52 7.67 8.54
C LYS A 56 18.64 8.48 7.59
N ASP A 57 18.80 9.80 7.60
CA ASP A 57 18.07 10.65 6.68
C ASP A 57 18.43 10.38 5.21
N PHE A 58 17.41 10.46 4.36
CA PHE A 58 17.50 10.34 2.92
C PHE A 58 16.37 11.17 2.29
N LYS A 59 16.52 11.50 1.01
CA LYS A 59 15.52 12.23 0.21
C LYS A 59 15.06 11.41 -1.00
N HIS A 60 15.86 10.44 -1.42
CA HIS A 60 15.62 9.67 -2.62
C HIS A 60 15.51 8.19 -2.27
N VAL A 61 14.58 7.50 -2.91
CA VAL A 61 14.39 6.06 -2.72
C VAL A 61 14.51 5.37 -4.07
N VAL A 62 15.39 4.37 -4.13
CA VAL A 62 15.60 3.51 -5.30
C VAL A 62 15.36 2.07 -4.87
N ILE A 63 14.36 1.43 -5.46
CA ILE A 63 13.94 0.07 -5.10
C ILE A 63 13.95 -0.82 -6.33
N ASN A 64 14.57 -1.99 -6.22
CA ASN A 64 14.36 -3.09 -7.16
C ASN A 64 13.59 -4.20 -6.44
N GLY A 65 12.35 -4.47 -6.87
CA GLY A 65 11.47 -5.46 -6.29
C GLY A 65 11.83 -6.90 -6.65
N ALA A 66 12.62 -7.13 -7.69
CA ALA A 66 13.05 -8.48 -8.07
C ALA A 66 14.11 -9.04 -7.10
N ILE A 67 14.10 -10.36 -6.92
CA ILE A 67 15.18 -11.06 -6.24
C ILE A 67 16.32 -11.28 -7.22
N ILE A 68 17.49 -10.72 -6.90
CA ILE A 68 18.72 -10.87 -7.66
C ILE A 68 19.47 -12.10 -7.12
N THR A 69 19.72 -13.06 -8.00
CA THR A 69 20.56 -14.24 -7.70
C THR A 69 22.04 -13.95 -7.92
N LYS A 70 22.92 -14.84 -7.45
CA LYS A 70 24.38 -14.74 -7.68
C LYS A 70 24.77 -14.66 -9.16
N ASN A 71 23.95 -15.20 -10.06
CA ASN A 71 24.20 -15.18 -11.51
C ASN A 71 23.55 -13.96 -12.18
N ASN A 72 23.19 -12.91 -11.42
CA ASN A 72 22.47 -11.73 -11.88
C ASN A 72 21.11 -12.01 -12.55
N ARG A 73 20.55 -13.21 -12.39
CA ARG A 73 19.17 -13.50 -12.78
C ARG A 73 18.22 -12.76 -11.86
N GLU A 74 17.28 -12.02 -12.45
CA GLU A 74 16.14 -11.38 -11.77
C GLU A 74 14.98 -12.39 -11.68
N ILE A 75 14.43 -12.56 -10.48
CA ILE A 75 13.24 -13.39 -10.22
C ILE A 75 12.15 -12.48 -9.67
N THR A 76 10.97 -12.53 -10.30
CA THR A 76 9.82 -11.70 -9.90
C THR A 76 9.43 -12.01 -8.46
N LEU A 77 9.32 -10.94 -7.68
CA LEU A 77 8.79 -10.95 -6.32
C LEU A 77 7.76 -9.83 -6.24
N ASN A 78 6.60 -10.13 -5.67
CA ASN A 78 5.51 -9.17 -5.53
C ASN A 78 5.22 -8.93 -4.04
N PRO A 79 6.09 -8.19 -3.32
CA PRO A 79 5.80 -7.79 -1.96
C PRO A 79 4.79 -6.64 -1.98
N ASN A 80 4.03 -6.50 -0.89
CA ASN A 80 3.20 -5.31 -0.68
C ASN A 80 4.08 -4.21 -0.12
N PHE A 81 4.57 -3.31 -0.97
CA PHE A 81 5.44 -2.22 -0.56
C PHE A 81 4.64 -0.93 -0.37
N ARG A 82 4.62 -0.42 0.86
CA ARG A 82 3.95 0.83 1.21
C ARG A 82 4.97 1.87 1.64
N ILE A 83 4.80 3.09 1.15
CA ILE A 83 5.57 4.25 1.58
C ILE A 83 4.60 5.20 2.24
N SER A 84 4.86 5.59 3.48
CA SER A 84 4.12 6.64 4.16
C SER A 84 5.05 7.81 4.46
N SER A 85 4.57 9.02 4.19
CA SER A 85 5.29 10.23 4.57
C SER A 85 4.61 10.92 5.73
N ASN A 86 5.35 11.12 6.82
CA ASN A 86 4.87 11.86 7.99
C ASN A 86 6.00 12.74 8.52
N LYS A 87 5.81 14.07 8.46
CA LYS A 87 6.83 15.07 8.83
C LYS A 87 7.36 14.88 10.26
N ASN A 88 6.53 14.36 11.17
CA ASN A 88 6.86 14.26 12.59
C ASN A 88 7.40 12.90 13.01
N GLN A 89 7.63 11.97 12.07
CA GLN A 89 8.09 10.64 12.40
C GLN A 89 9.47 10.34 11.82
N PRO A 90 10.29 9.55 12.54
CA PRO A 90 11.62 9.20 12.06
C PRO A 90 11.56 8.27 10.86
N ASN A 91 12.58 8.37 10.00
CA ASN A 91 12.80 7.47 8.88
C ASN A 91 12.94 6.02 9.38
N THR A 92 11.98 5.17 9.04
CA THR A 92 11.87 3.80 9.58
C THR A 92 11.46 2.82 8.50
N LEU A 93 12.17 1.70 8.38
CA LEU A 93 11.76 0.57 7.56
C LEU A 93 11.17 -0.55 8.43
N GLY A 94 9.90 -0.87 8.20
CA GLY A 94 9.22 -2.03 8.75
C GLY A 94 9.26 -3.19 7.75
N LEU A 95 9.74 -4.35 8.18
CA LEU A 95 9.82 -5.54 7.34
C LEU A 95 9.29 -6.79 8.05
N ASN A 96 8.59 -7.63 7.27
CA ASN A 96 8.24 -8.97 7.72
C ASN A 96 9.52 -9.80 7.96
N SER A 97 9.51 -10.65 9.00
CA SER A 97 10.64 -11.50 9.39
C SER A 97 11.17 -12.36 8.23
N ASN A 98 10.28 -12.81 7.33
CA ASN A 98 10.61 -13.62 6.17
C ASN A 98 11.52 -12.90 5.15
N LEU A 99 11.43 -11.57 5.07
CA LEU A 99 12.21 -10.75 4.13
C LEU A 99 13.58 -10.34 4.69
N LYS A 100 13.78 -10.43 6.01
CA LYS A 100 14.99 -9.93 6.68
C LYS A 100 16.28 -10.52 6.11
N SER A 101 16.28 -11.80 5.74
CA SER A 101 17.48 -12.50 5.26
C SER A 101 17.86 -12.13 3.83
N ILE A 102 16.91 -11.62 3.04
CA ILE A 102 17.11 -11.34 1.60
C ILE A 102 17.15 -9.84 1.29
N LEU A 103 16.51 -9.01 2.11
CA LEU A 103 16.49 -7.56 1.90
C LEU A 103 17.88 -6.99 2.17
N LYS A 104 18.41 -6.26 1.19
CA LYS A 104 19.62 -5.47 1.28
C LYS A 104 19.23 -4.00 1.19
N GLN A 105 19.69 -3.23 2.15
CA GLN A 105 19.52 -1.79 2.17
C GLN A 105 20.87 -1.10 2.36
N ARG A 106 21.04 0.06 1.71
CA ARG A 106 22.16 0.98 1.96
C ARG A 106 21.71 2.41 1.72
N ILE A 107 22.27 3.34 2.47
CA ILE A 107 22.07 4.78 2.25
C ILE A 107 23.39 5.36 1.75
N SER A 108 23.35 6.09 0.65
CA SER A 108 24.50 6.77 0.05
C SER A 108 24.04 8.04 -0.66
N HIS A 109 24.68 9.18 -0.36
CA HIS A 109 24.37 10.48 -0.95
C HIS A 109 22.86 10.81 -0.96
N ASP A 110 22.24 10.85 0.23
CA ASP A 110 20.80 11.08 0.44
C ASP A 110 19.86 10.08 -0.26
N THR A 111 20.38 8.96 -0.75
CA THR A 111 19.59 7.95 -1.46
C THR A 111 19.55 6.64 -0.69
N LEU A 112 18.36 6.18 -0.36
CA LEU A 112 18.09 4.85 0.15
C LEU A 112 17.94 3.87 -1.02
N TYR A 113 18.84 2.90 -1.09
CA TYR A 113 18.78 1.79 -2.03
C TYR A 113 18.23 0.55 -1.34
N ILE A 114 17.18 -0.04 -1.89
CA ILE A 114 16.58 -1.30 -1.42
C ILE A 114 16.61 -2.31 -2.57
N SER A 115 17.08 -3.52 -2.28
CA SER A 115 17.10 -4.64 -3.22
C SER A 115 16.91 -5.96 -2.48
N PHE A 116 16.53 -7.01 -3.21
CA PHE A 116 16.40 -8.36 -2.64
C PHE A 116 17.46 -9.27 -3.26
N GLN A 117 18.21 -9.98 -2.43
CA GLN A 117 19.28 -10.87 -2.87
C GLN A 117 19.14 -12.25 -2.22
N LYS A 118 19.17 -13.30 -3.03
CA LYS A 118 19.16 -14.69 -2.54
C LYS A 118 19.86 -15.63 -3.52
N ASN A 119 20.73 -16.51 -3.01
CA ASN A 119 21.50 -17.43 -3.84
C ASN A 119 20.65 -18.57 -4.42
N LYS A 120 19.74 -19.15 -3.63
CA LYS A 120 18.83 -20.22 -4.04
C LYS A 120 17.42 -19.89 -3.59
N ILE A 121 16.46 -19.96 -4.51
CA ILE A 121 15.03 -19.82 -4.23
C ILE A 121 14.37 -21.19 -4.46
N ASN A 122 13.65 -21.67 -3.46
CA ASN A 122 12.67 -22.73 -3.62
C ASN A 122 11.31 -22.07 -3.92
N GLU A 123 10.51 -22.63 -4.82
CA GLU A 123 9.18 -22.13 -5.20
C GLU A 123 8.25 -21.95 -3.98
N ASP A 124 8.26 -22.90 -3.04
CA ASP A 124 7.47 -22.81 -1.81
C ASP A 124 7.85 -21.60 -0.95
N ASN A 125 9.14 -21.26 -0.92
CA ASN A 125 9.63 -20.08 -0.24
C ASN A 125 9.26 -18.80 -1.00
N LEU A 126 9.22 -18.83 -2.34
CA LEU A 126 8.83 -17.68 -3.15
C LEU A 126 7.38 -17.27 -2.87
N ARG A 127 6.46 -18.25 -2.76
CA ARG A 127 5.05 -17.99 -2.45
C ARG A 127 4.86 -17.28 -1.11
N ARG A 128 5.66 -17.62 -0.09
CA ARG A 128 5.62 -16.97 1.24
C ARG A 128 6.19 -15.55 1.23
N LEU A 129 7.14 -15.28 0.33
CA LEU A 129 7.75 -13.96 0.17
C LEU A 129 6.84 -13.04 -0.63
N ASN A 130 6.14 -13.58 -1.63
CA ASN A 130 5.00 -12.89 -2.25
C ASN A 130 3.98 -12.55 -1.16
N PHE A 131 3.37 -11.37 -1.26
CA PHE A 131 2.45 -10.82 -0.24
C PHE A 131 3.09 -10.40 1.09
N SER A 132 4.42 -10.53 1.25
CA SER A 132 5.09 -9.95 2.42
C SER A 132 4.95 -8.43 2.42
N LEU A 133 4.57 -7.87 3.56
CA LEU A 133 4.41 -6.44 3.75
C LEU A 133 5.75 -5.78 4.09
N ILE A 134 6.02 -4.66 3.42
CA ILE A 134 7.12 -3.75 3.70
C ILE A 134 6.51 -2.36 3.84
N ILE A 135 6.84 -1.67 4.93
CA ILE A 135 6.40 -0.29 5.17
C ILE A 135 7.64 0.58 5.31
N LEU A 136 7.81 1.55 4.42
CA LEU A 136 8.82 2.59 4.54
C LEU A 136 8.15 3.88 5.03
N GLN A 137 8.49 4.31 6.23
CA GLN A 137 8.07 5.58 6.77
C GLN A 137 9.20 6.60 6.59
N THR A 138 8.86 7.77 6.05
CA THR A 138 9.83 8.83 5.79
C THR A 138 9.26 10.20 6.09
N ASN A 139 10.12 11.20 6.30
CA ASN A 139 9.71 12.57 6.59
C ASN A 139 9.96 13.57 5.45
N ASN A 140 10.77 13.22 4.44
CA ASN A 140 11.22 14.17 3.42
C ASN A 140 11.57 13.48 2.09
N LEU A 141 10.60 12.80 1.47
CA LEU A 141 10.81 12.14 0.18
C LEU A 141 10.67 13.13 -0.98
N GLN A 142 11.68 13.17 -1.85
CA GLN A 142 11.75 14.02 -3.05
C GLN A 142 11.77 13.20 -4.33
N SER A 143 12.21 11.93 -4.28
CA SER A 143 12.04 11.05 -5.43
C SER A 143 11.83 9.59 -5.08
N LEU A 144 11.08 8.91 -5.93
CA LEU A 144 10.83 7.48 -5.88
C LEU A 144 11.17 6.84 -7.23
N SER A 145 12.11 5.91 -7.24
CA SER A 145 12.43 5.08 -8.40
C SER A 145 12.15 3.62 -8.07
N ALA A 146 11.21 3.00 -8.76
CA ALA A 146 10.82 1.62 -8.53
C ALA A 146 11.00 0.78 -9.81
N LYS A 147 11.73 -0.33 -9.69
CA LYS A 147 11.91 -1.32 -10.75
C LYS A 147 11.33 -2.67 -10.31
N ASN A 148 10.62 -3.38 -11.19
CA ASN A 148 10.07 -4.71 -10.93
C ASN A 148 9.25 -4.79 -9.63
N LEU A 149 8.48 -3.75 -9.29
CA LEU A 149 7.77 -3.66 -8.02
C LEU A 149 6.42 -2.96 -8.17
N ASN A 150 5.41 -3.47 -7.47
CA ASN A 150 4.20 -2.71 -7.20
C ASN A 150 4.31 -2.02 -5.84
N CYS A 151 4.15 -0.70 -5.80
CA CYS A 151 4.22 0.06 -4.56
C CYS A 151 3.12 1.12 -4.45
N THR A 152 2.64 1.31 -3.22
CA THR A 152 1.72 2.40 -2.89
C THR A 152 2.46 3.42 -2.04
N ALA A 153 2.46 4.69 -2.45
CA ALA A 153 2.98 5.78 -1.66
C ALA A 153 1.83 6.70 -1.23
N GLU A 154 1.70 6.92 0.07
CA GLU A 154 0.56 7.58 0.72
C GLU A 154 1.01 8.82 1.49
N SER A 155 0.17 9.85 1.47
CA SER A 155 0.32 11.08 2.28
C SER A 155 1.63 11.83 2.03
N LEU A 156 2.09 11.84 0.79
CA LEU A 156 3.31 12.55 0.39
C LEU A 156 3.04 14.05 0.31
N GLN A 157 3.49 14.79 1.32
CA GLN A 157 3.36 16.24 1.38
C GLN A 157 4.74 16.89 1.31
N THR A 158 5.03 17.55 0.18
CA THR A 158 6.29 18.23 -0.06
C THR A 158 6.05 19.54 -0.81
N ASP A 159 6.67 20.62 -0.36
CA ASP A 159 6.59 21.91 -1.06
C ASP A 159 7.57 21.97 -2.25
N LYS A 160 8.35 20.90 -2.47
CA LYS A 160 9.36 20.79 -3.54
C LYS A 160 8.85 19.92 -4.67
N SER A 161 9.55 19.98 -5.80
CA SER A 161 9.33 19.06 -6.92
C SER A 161 9.55 17.60 -6.50
N PHE A 162 8.65 16.72 -6.94
CA PHE A 162 8.70 15.29 -6.69
C PHE A 162 8.90 14.52 -8.01
N LEU A 163 9.88 13.62 -8.03
CA LEU A 163 10.18 12.79 -9.21
C LEU A 163 9.79 11.34 -8.95
N VAL A 164 9.02 10.75 -9.87
CA VAL A 164 8.69 9.33 -9.84
C VAL A 164 9.17 8.65 -11.12
N THR A 165 9.91 7.55 -10.96
CA THR A 165 10.38 6.70 -12.05
C THR A 165 9.86 5.28 -11.85
N ALA A 166 9.18 4.72 -12.87
CA ALA A 166 8.59 3.39 -12.81
C ALA A 166 9.09 2.52 -13.97
N GLU A 167 9.80 1.43 -13.69
CA GLU A 167 10.30 0.49 -14.70
C GLU A 167 9.81 -0.93 -14.45
N LYS A 168 8.93 -1.47 -15.31
CA LYS A 168 8.23 -2.75 -15.09
C LYS A 168 7.54 -2.78 -13.71
N SER A 169 6.91 -1.66 -13.35
CA SER A 169 6.40 -1.40 -12.00
C SER A 169 5.02 -0.75 -12.06
N GLY A 170 4.16 -1.07 -11.10
CA GLY A 170 2.90 -0.37 -10.85
C GLY A 170 3.01 0.53 -9.62
N ILE A 171 2.91 1.84 -9.79
CA ILE A 171 3.02 2.79 -8.67
C ILE A 171 1.66 3.46 -8.44
N THR A 172 1.12 3.32 -7.24
CA THR A 172 -0.05 4.09 -6.80
C THR A 172 0.39 5.21 -5.88
N LEU A 173 0.06 6.44 -6.23
CA LEU A 173 0.35 7.64 -5.45
C LEU A 173 -0.98 8.16 -4.90
N ASN A 174 -1.13 8.16 -3.57
CA ASN A 174 -2.35 8.54 -2.89
C ASN A 174 -2.10 9.75 -1.97
N TYR A 175 -3.01 10.73 -1.98
CA TYR A 175 -2.90 11.94 -1.16
C TYR A 175 -1.58 12.70 -1.35
N ILE A 176 -1.17 12.91 -2.60
CA ILE A 176 0.05 13.66 -2.92
C ILE A 176 -0.23 15.16 -2.99
N HIS A 177 0.54 15.94 -2.24
CA HIS A 177 0.60 17.39 -2.32
C HIS A 177 2.01 17.84 -2.68
N THR A 178 2.16 18.40 -3.89
CA THR A 178 3.44 18.94 -4.39
C THR A 178 3.24 20.06 -5.39
N GLU A 179 4.17 21.01 -5.45
CA GLU A 179 4.17 22.05 -6.48
C GLU A 179 4.35 21.45 -7.88
N SER A 180 5.27 20.50 -8.04
CA SER A 180 5.57 19.90 -9.34
C SER A 180 5.81 18.40 -9.21
N LEU A 181 5.04 17.60 -9.95
CA LEU A 181 5.22 16.17 -10.09
C LEU A 181 5.80 15.86 -11.47
N THR A 182 6.93 15.18 -11.52
CA THR A 182 7.50 14.64 -12.76
C THR A 182 7.42 13.12 -12.75
N LEU A 183 6.83 12.54 -13.79
CA LEU A 183 6.68 11.10 -13.97
C LEU A 183 7.52 10.61 -15.15
N LYS A 184 8.33 9.58 -14.94
CA LYS A 184 9.05 8.85 -15.98
C LYS A 184 8.63 7.38 -15.95
N VAL A 185 7.74 7.00 -16.85
CA VAL A 185 7.09 5.69 -16.82
C VAL A 185 7.60 4.85 -17.98
N GLY A 186 8.44 3.86 -17.64
CA GLY A 186 9.04 2.92 -18.59
C GLY A 186 8.05 1.90 -19.16
N ASN A 187 8.55 1.02 -20.03
CA ASN A 187 7.73 0.05 -20.75
C ASN A 187 6.95 -0.88 -19.80
N ASN A 188 5.67 -1.12 -20.11
CA ASN A 188 4.78 -1.98 -19.32
C ASN A 188 4.69 -1.62 -17.83
N SER A 189 4.88 -0.35 -17.49
CA SER A 189 4.68 0.21 -16.14
C SER A 189 3.36 0.96 -16.07
N SER A 190 2.82 1.13 -14.87
CA SER A 190 1.65 1.98 -14.66
C SER A 190 1.86 2.91 -13.48
N VAL A 191 1.29 4.11 -13.57
CA VAL A 191 1.19 5.04 -12.46
C VAL A 191 -0.28 5.42 -12.27
N THR A 192 -0.77 5.31 -11.05
CA THR A 192 -2.13 5.75 -10.68
C THR A 192 -2.02 6.87 -9.65
N LEU A 193 -2.63 8.02 -9.94
CA LEU A 193 -2.76 9.14 -9.00
C LEU A 193 -4.16 9.15 -8.41
N LEU A 194 -4.24 9.15 -7.08
CA LEU A 194 -5.46 9.22 -6.28
C LEU A 194 -5.40 10.45 -5.37
N ASP A 195 -6.50 11.22 -5.32
CA ASP A 195 -6.71 12.34 -4.39
C ASP A 195 -5.51 13.32 -4.29
N GLN A 196 -5.14 13.90 -5.43
CA GLN A 196 -3.94 14.73 -5.59
C GLN A 196 -4.20 16.25 -5.50
N LYS A 197 -3.22 16.98 -4.97
CA LYS A 197 -3.08 18.45 -5.06
C LYS A 197 -1.74 18.78 -5.69
N ILE A 198 -1.73 18.99 -7.01
CA ILE A 198 -0.52 19.20 -7.80
C ILE A 198 -0.68 20.45 -8.68
N THR A 199 0.31 21.35 -8.68
CA THR A 199 0.29 22.57 -9.50
C THR A 199 0.83 22.34 -10.92
N THR A 200 1.86 21.50 -11.08
CA THR A 200 2.37 21.13 -12.40
C THR A 200 2.62 19.63 -12.48
N LEU A 201 2.06 18.96 -13.48
CA LEU A 201 2.32 17.56 -13.78
C LEU A 201 3.08 17.44 -15.09
N ASN A 202 4.32 16.97 -15.03
CA ASN A 202 5.12 16.61 -16.19
C ASN A 202 5.17 15.09 -16.30
N TYR A 203 4.97 14.52 -17.48
CA TYR A 203 5.07 13.07 -17.65
C TYR A 203 5.74 12.65 -18.96
N ASP A 204 6.45 11.53 -18.91
CA ASP A 204 7.05 10.81 -20.03
C ASP A 204 6.60 9.34 -19.94
N LEU A 205 5.92 8.86 -20.98
CA LEU A 205 5.32 7.53 -21.05
C LEU A 205 5.94 6.73 -22.19
N ALA A 206 6.53 5.58 -21.86
CA ALA A 206 7.06 4.63 -22.82
C ALA A 206 5.97 3.67 -23.33
N ARG A 207 6.32 2.77 -24.26
CA ARG A 207 5.37 1.87 -24.91
C ARG A 207 4.72 0.91 -23.91
N GLY A 208 3.39 0.80 -23.99
CA GLY A 208 2.61 -0.11 -23.15
C GLY A 208 2.50 0.35 -21.69
N SER A 209 2.92 1.59 -21.40
CA SER A 209 2.73 2.18 -20.09
C SER A 209 1.38 2.91 -19.97
N SER A 210 0.93 3.15 -18.74
CA SER A 210 -0.31 3.88 -18.50
C SER A 210 -0.20 4.85 -17.32
N LEU A 211 -0.94 5.95 -17.42
CA LEU A 211 -1.14 6.93 -16.36
C LEU A 211 -2.65 7.05 -16.10
N ASN A 212 -3.07 6.69 -14.90
CA ASN A 212 -4.46 6.81 -14.45
C ASN A 212 -4.58 7.99 -13.48
N LEU A 213 -5.54 8.89 -13.75
CA LEU A 213 -5.81 10.07 -12.94
C LEU A 213 -7.22 9.97 -12.38
N LEU A 214 -7.36 9.74 -11.08
CA LEU A 214 -8.65 9.61 -10.40
C LEU A 214 -8.87 10.79 -9.44
N ASN A 215 -10.14 11.17 -9.20
CA ASN A 215 -10.55 12.26 -8.29
C ASN A 215 -9.76 13.58 -8.48
N ARG A 216 -10.04 14.30 -9.57
CA ARG A 216 -9.31 15.52 -9.94
C ARG A 216 -9.59 16.68 -8.96
N ASN A 217 -8.68 16.91 -8.02
CA ASN A 217 -8.43 18.24 -7.43
C ASN A 217 -7.18 18.89 -8.05
N PHE A 218 -7.02 18.69 -9.37
CA PHE A 218 -5.91 19.22 -10.12
C PHE A 218 -6.17 20.69 -10.46
N VAL A 219 -5.36 21.60 -9.93
CA VAL A 219 -5.48 23.07 -10.12
C VAL A 219 -4.46 23.57 -11.16
N GLY A 220 -3.76 22.66 -11.84
CA GLY A 220 -2.46 22.91 -12.44
C GLY A 220 -2.33 22.86 -13.97
N LYS A 221 -1.07 22.88 -14.45
CA LYS A 221 -0.68 22.62 -15.86
C LYS A 221 -0.25 21.17 -16.04
N ILE A 222 -0.70 20.52 -17.12
CA ILE A 222 -0.28 19.16 -17.50
C ILE A 222 0.59 19.24 -18.76
N ASN A 223 1.81 18.71 -18.68
CA ASN A 223 2.77 18.71 -19.79
C ASN A 223 3.21 17.27 -20.12
N CYS A 224 2.98 16.85 -21.36
CA CYS A 224 3.58 15.63 -21.91
C CYS A 224 4.98 15.97 -22.44
N LEU A 225 6.01 15.36 -21.86
CA LEU A 225 7.41 15.58 -22.24
C LEU A 225 7.81 14.78 -23.49
N ASN A 226 7.08 13.70 -23.81
CA ASN A 226 7.34 12.83 -24.94
C ASN A 226 6.04 12.19 -25.48
N PRO A 227 5.42 12.77 -26.52
CA PRO A 227 4.14 12.30 -27.05
C PRO A 227 4.33 11.05 -27.93
N SER A 228 4.52 9.88 -27.31
CA SER A 228 4.53 8.60 -28.03
C SER A 228 3.11 8.00 -28.11
N LYS A 229 2.71 7.57 -29.33
CA LYS A 229 1.33 7.34 -29.83
C LYS A 229 0.38 6.37 -29.09
N ASN A 230 0.75 5.78 -27.95
CA ASN A 230 -0.04 4.73 -27.28
C ASN A 230 -0.44 5.10 -25.85
N ILE A 231 -1.00 6.31 -25.65
CA ILE A 231 -1.49 6.76 -24.36
C ILE A 231 -2.99 6.45 -24.28
N SER A 232 -3.38 5.47 -23.46
CA SER A 232 -4.77 5.37 -23.00
C SER A 232 -4.91 6.27 -21.77
N GLU A 233 -5.35 7.51 -21.97
CA GLU A 233 -5.76 8.36 -20.86
C GLU A 233 -7.19 7.98 -20.45
N THR A 234 -7.32 7.14 -19.41
CA THR A 234 -8.64 6.79 -18.89
C THR A 234 -9.03 7.80 -17.81
N TYR A 235 -10.00 8.65 -18.14
CA TYR A 235 -10.50 9.69 -17.24
C TYR A 235 -11.80 9.24 -16.60
N PHE A 236 -11.81 9.09 -15.27
CA PHE A 236 -13.03 8.90 -14.51
C PHE A 236 -13.33 10.18 -13.74
N ASP A 237 -14.30 10.95 -14.22
CA ASP A 237 -14.84 12.10 -13.52
C ASP A 237 -15.90 11.62 -12.51
N ARG A 238 -15.88 12.13 -11.28
CA ARG A 238 -16.87 11.77 -10.24
C ARG A 238 -18.28 12.20 -10.62
N LYS A 239 -18.44 13.18 -11.51
CA LYS A 239 -19.76 13.60 -12.01
C LYS A 239 -20.49 12.47 -12.75
N SER A 240 -19.77 11.55 -13.39
CA SER A 240 -20.37 10.42 -14.12
C SER A 240 -20.90 9.31 -13.20
N PHE A 241 -20.47 9.27 -11.94
CA PHE A 241 -20.88 8.23 -10.99
C PHE A 241 -22.17 8.58 -10.24
N VAL A 242 -22.50 9.88 -10.12
CA VAL A 242 -23.76 10.32 -9.49
C VAL A 242 -24.94 10.23 -10.47
N ALA A 243 -24.69 10.32 -11.79
CA ALA A 243 -25.73 10.18 -12.80
C ALA A 243 -26.25 8.73 -12.93
N ALA A 244 -25.45 7.72 -12.60
CA ALA A 244 -25.84 6.30 -12.74
C ALA A 244 -26.69 5.76 -11.57
N TYR A 245 -26.91 6.55 -10.51
CA TYR A 245 -27.71 6.14 -9.33
C TYR A 245 -28.93 7.05 -9.08
N ALA A 246 -29.18 8.05 -9.93
CA ALA A 246 -30.33 8.95 -9.80
C ALA A 246 -31.57 8.48 -10.58
N ASP A 247 -31.43 7.54 -11.52
CA ASP A 247 -32.54 7.06 -12.36
C ASP A 247 -33.33 5.86 -11.78
N ASP A 248 -32.92 5.30 -10.64
CA ASP A 248 -33.58 4.13 -10.02
C ASP A 248 -34.59 4.48 -8.90
N LYS A 249 -35.11 5.72 -8.87
CA LYS A 249 -36.17 6.12 -7.93
C LYS A 249 -37.28 6.96 -8.55
N ILE A 250 -37.88 6.52 -9.65
CA ILE A 250 -39.29 6.81 -9.94
C ILE A 250 -39.91 5.60 -10.65
N ASN A 251 -40.61 4.77 -9.88
CA ASN A 251 -41.89 4.13 -10.22
C ASN A 251 -42.47 3.48 -8.97
#